data_AF-A0A1V1SRV8-F1
#
_entry.id   AF-A0A1V1SRV8-F1
#
_cell.length_a   1.000
_cell.length_b   1.000
_cell.length_c   1.000
_cell.angle_alpha   90.00
_cell.angle_beta   90.00
_cell.angle_gamma   90.00
#
_symmetry.space_group_name_H-M   'P 1'
#
loop_
_entity.id
_entity.type
_entity.pdbx_description
1 polymer ?
#
loop_
_entity_poly.entity_id
_entity_poly.type
_entity_poly.pdbx_seq_one_letter_code
_entity_poly.pdbx_strand_id
1 'polypeptide(L)'
;MPLIIVTGFPTSGKSTRARQLYTHLSERIETVTPSGAVPKYRLHLISDQTLSISRSVYDLSALPAHTRSANASEKDARAAIYGAVKRVLSDRDIVILDGLNYIKGWRYQLFCESKAVRTPSCILQIGCSKEKSYEVNEARLSSEAAGAQDARKLGDDTDDVEGAYDPANWENLVFRYEEPNPMTRWDSPLFTLIWEDGEEQTRQVFDALWEAIAGETRKIVKPNQATVQRSRDADGDYLYILDRETQDIVKRILEQQRDEDGGGVRIPRGSGQDGEDLVVELPASRKTSLPQLQRLRRAFMGLNRGGIGLEGVGNMGPSRIRESFVGYLNDSFEKDG
;
A
#
# COMPACT_ATOMS: atom_id res chain seq x y z
N MET A 1 -3.13 -4.17 7.45
CA MET A 1 -3.54 -5.47 6.91
C MET A 1 -4.24 -5.26 5.55
N PRO A 2 -4.20 -6.27 4.68
CA PRO A 2 -3.83 -6.08 3.27
C PRO A 2 -4.85 -5.47 2.30
N LEU A 3 -4.32 -4.84 1.26
CA LEU A 3 -5.06 -4.46 0.06
C LEU A 3 -4.84 -5.51 -1.05
N ILE A 4 -5.90 -6.19 -1.46
CA ILE A 4 -5.90 -7.14 -2.56
C ILE A 4 -6.50 -6.45 -3.78
N ILE A 5 -5.70 -6.24 -4.82
CA ILE A 5 -6.12 -5.54 -6.04
C ILE A 5 -6.44 -6.61 -7.10
N VAL A 6 -7.74 -6.80 -7.38
CA VAL A 6 -8.18 -7.72 -8.43
C VAL A 6 -8.06 -7.02 -9.78
N THR A 7 -7.61 -7.70 -10.83
CA THR A 7 -7.48 -7.12 -12.16
C THR A 7 -7.69 -8.16 -13.25
N GLY A 8 -8.08 -7.70 -14.44
CA GLY A 8 -8.37 -8.55 -15.59
C GLY A 8 -9.21 -7.81 -16.62
N PHE A 9 -9.48 -8.46 -17.76
CA PHE A 9 -10.32 -7.88 -18.81
C PHE A 9 -11.73 -7.52 -18.30
N PRO A 10 -12.47 -6.64 -19.00
CA PRO A 10 -13.90 -6.52 -18.77
C PRO A 10 -14.56 -7.90 -18.94
N THR A 11 -15.61 -8.17 -18.14
CA THR A 11 -16.34 -9.47 -18.13
C THR A 11 -15.49 -10.74 -17.96
N SER A 12 -14.25 -10.63 -17.44
CA SER A 12 -13.36 -11.80 -17.20
C SER A 12 -13.65 -12.61 -15.93
N GLY A 13 -14.78 -12.39 -15.24
CA GLY A 13 -15.10 -13.11 -14.00
C GLY A 13 -14.40 -12.61 -12.72
N LYS A 14 -13.88 -11.38 -12.74
CA LYS A 14 -13.25 -10.71 -11.57
C LYS A 14 -14.11 -10.81 -10.32
N SER A 15 -15.35 -10.37 -10.40
CA SER A 15 -16.27 -10.36 -9.28
C SER A 15 -16.63 -11.76 -8.79
N THR A 16 -16.73 -12.74 -9.70
CA THR A 16 -16.92 -14.15 -9.32
C THR A 16 -15.76 -14.63 -8.44
N ARG A 17 -14.51 -14.40 -8.88
CA ARG A 17 -13.31 -14.78 -8.12
C ARG A 17 -13.14 -13.94 -6.86
N ALA A 18 -13.54 -12.66 -6.87
CA ALA A 18 -13.52 -11.80 -5.70
C ALA A 18 -14.51 -12.25 -4.60
N ARG A 19 -15.71 -12.71 -4.97
CA ARG A 19 -16.69 -13.29 -4.02
C ARG A 19 -16.21 -14.63 -3.47
N GLN A 20 -15.62 -15.49 -4.30
CA GLN A 20 -15.00 -16.73 -3.85
C GLN A 20 -13.88 -16.46 -2.84
N LEU A 21 -13.00 -15.49 -3.15
CA LEU A 21 -11.94 -15.07 -2.24
C LEU A 21 -12.52 -14.49 -0.95
N TYR A 22 -13.56 -13.65 -1.03
CA TYR A 22 -14.22 -13.09 0.14
C TYR A 22 -14.75 -14.20 1.07
N THR A 23 -15.38 -15.22 0.51
CA THR A 23 -15.90 -16.38 1.25
C THR A 23 -14.76 -17.15 1.93
N HIS A 24 -13.72 -17.52 1.16
CA HIS A 24 -12.55 -18.24 1.68
C HIS A 24 -11.84 -17.47 2.81
N LEU A 25 -11.67 -16.15 2.65
CA LEU A 25 -11.05 -15.31 3.65
C LEU A 25 -11.91 -15.16 4.91
N SER A 26 -13.23 -15.08 4.76
CA SER A 26 -14.16 -15.02 5.89
C SER A 26 -14.03 -16.28 6.75
N GLU A 27 -14.08 -17.47 6.14
CA GLU A 27 -13.90 -18.77 6.81
C GLU A 27 -12.53 -18.88 7.50
N ARG A 28 -11.46 -18.39 6.83
CA ARG A 28 -10.12 -18.37 7.42
C ARG A 28 -10.02 -17.45 8.63
N ILE A 29 -10.64 -16.27 8.58
CA ILE A 29 -10.67 -15.33 9.71
C ILE A 29 -11.37 -15.96 10.91
N GLU A 30 -12.49 -16.66 10.69
CA GLU A 30 -13.21 -17.37 11.74
C GLU A 30 -12.36 -18.51 12.34
N THR A 31 -11.71 -19.32 11.50
CA THR A 31 -10.87 -20.45 11.93
C THR A 31 -9.68 -20.01 12.78
N VAL A 32 -9.07 -18.87 12.45
CA VAL A 32 -7.91 -18.32 13.18
C VAL A 32 -8.33 -17.55 14.43
N THR A 33 -9.61 -17.19 14.56
CA THR A 33 -10.12 -16.46 15.72
C THR A 33 -10.45 -17.45 16.86
N PRO A 34 -9.83 -17.33 18.05
CA PRO A 34 -10.18 -18.17 19.18
C PRO A 34 -11.66 -18.04 19.56
N SER A 35 -12.31 -19.13 19.94
CA SER A 35 -13.73 -19.11 20.36
C SER A 35 -13.99 -18.05 21.43
N GLY A 36 -14.87 -17.08 21.12
CA GLY A 36 -15.24 -15.98 22.01
C GLY A 36 -14.37 -14.71 21.93
N ALA A 37 -13.35 -14.69 21.07
CA ALA A 37 -12.54 -13.50 20.81
C ALA A 37 -13.08 -12.65 19.64
N VAL A 38 -12.80 -11.35 19.65
CA VAL A 38 -13.09 -10.47 18.51
C VAL A 38 -12.21 -10.88 17.32
N PRO A 39 -12.77 -11.01 16.11
CA PRO A 39 -11.99 -11.32 14.92
C PRO A 39 -10.80 -10.38 14.76
N LYS A 40 -9.62 -10.97 14.53
CA LYS A 40 -8.39 -10.18 14.33
C LYS A 40 -8.48 -9.27 13.12
N TYR A 41 -9.28 -9.65 12.12
CA TYR A 41 -9.41 -8.98 10.84
C TYR A 41 -10.87 -8.66 10.53
N ARG A 42 -11.11 -7.52 9.90
CA ARG A 42 -12.37 -7.21 9.21
C ARG A 42 -12.15 -7.35 7.70
N LEU A 43 -13.19 -7.72 6.96
CA LEU A 43 -13.10 -7.96 5.52
C LEU A 43 -14.05 -7.03 4.76
N HIS A 44 -13.52 -6.34 3.76
CA HIS A 44 -14.26 -5.39 2.92
C HIS A 44 -14.13 -5.80 1.45
N LEU A 45 -15.25 -5.79 0.72
CA LEU A 45 -15.29 -5.94 -0.73
C LEU A 45 -15.78 -4.63 -1.35
N ILE A 46 -14.91 -3.97 -2.10
CA ILE A 46 -15.20 -2.71 -2.78
C ILE A 46 -15.16 -2.98 -4.28
N SER A 47 -16.18 -2.54 -5.00
CA SER A 47 -16.23 -2.61 -6.45
C SER A 47 -16.87 -1.37 -7.05
N ASP A 48 -16.78 -1.22 -8.37
CA ASP A 48 -17.48 -0.15 -9.08
C ASP A 48 -19.00 -0.22 -8.79
N GLN A 49 -19.55 -1.44 -8.73
CA GLN A 49 -20.97 -1.69 -8.44
C GLN A 49 -21.35 -1.23 -7.02
N THR A 50 -20.55 -1.58 -6.00
CA THR A 50 -20.87 -1.19 -4.61
C THR A 50 -20.74 0.33 -4.38
N LEU A 51 -20.09 1.05 -5.31
CA LEU A 51 -19.99 2.50 -5.32
C LEU A 51 -20.93 3.16 -6.34
N SER A 52 -21.84 2.39 -6.95
CA SER A 52 -22.79 2.85 -7.98
C SER A 52 -22.11 3.57 -9.16
N ILE A 53 -20.91 3.11 -9.54
CA ILE A 53 -20.14 3.64 -10.67
C ILE A 53 -20.54 2.88 -11.94
N SER A 54 -21.18 3.59 -12.87
CA SER A 54 -21.57 3.04 -14.17
C SER A 54 -20.34 2.66 -15.01
N ARG A 55 -20.43 1.55 -15.75
CA ARG A 55 -19.40 1.14 -16.75
C ARG A 55 -19.19 2.14 -17.87
N SER A 56 -20.17 3.01 -18.12
CA SER A 56 -20.05 4.08 -19.11
C SER A 56 -18.98 5.11 -18.76
N VAL A 57 -18.51 5.18 -17.51
CA VAL A 57 -17.42 6.11 -17.13
C VAL A 57 -16.10 5.80 -17.84
N TYR A 58 -15.93 4.55 -18.30
CA TYR A 58 -14.76 4.09 -19.06
C TYR A 58 -14.87 4.39 -20.56
N ASP A 59 -16.06 4.76 -21.05
CA ASP A 59 -16.26 5.10 -22.44
C ASP A 59 -15.72 6.51 -22.71
N LEU A 60 -14.69 6.59 -23.55
CA LEU A 60 -14.03 7.84 -23.92
C LEU A 60 -14.66 8.49 -25.16
N SER A 61 -15.64 7.83 -25.79
CA SER A 61 -16.36 8.36 -26.95
C SER A 61 -17.51 9.29 -26.53
N ALA A 62 -18.12 9.03 -25.36
CA ALA A 62 -19.23 9.80 -24.82
C ALA A 62 -18.72 10.93 -23.91
N LEU A 63 -18.53 12.13 -24.48
CA LEU A 63 -18.12 13.31 -23.70
C LEU A 63 -19.28 14.27 -23.46
N PRO A 64 -19.66 14.54 -22.19
CA PRO A 64 -20.50 15.68 -21.87
C PRO A 64 -19.89 16.98 -22.41
N ALA A 65 -20.73 17.91 -22.89
CA ALA A 65 -20.28 19.14 -23.55
C ALA A 65 -19.33 20.04 -22.71
N HIS A 66 -19.20 19.79 -21.40
CA HIS A 66 -18.40 20.58 -20.46
C HIS A 66 -17.33 19.78 -19.70
N THR A 67 -17.00 18.55 -20.12
CA THR A 67 -15.90 17.80 -19.50
C THR A 67 -14.53 18.33 -19.91
N ARG A 68 -13.63 18.52 -18.94
CA ARG A 68 -12.27 19.06 -19.13
C ARG A 68 -11.34 18.14 -19.95
N SER A 69 -11.67 16.86 -20.05
CA SER A 69 -10.91 15.87 -20.82
C SER A 69 -11.76 14.64 -21.12
N ALA A 70 -11.37 13.88 -22.15
CA ALA A 70 -11.90 12.54 -22.47
C ALA A 70 -12.01 11.62 -21.24
N ASN A 71 -11.00 11.67 -20.36
CA ASN A 71 -10.86 10.73 -19.25
C ASN A 71 -11.40 11.28 -17.92
N ALA A 72 -12.21 12.35 -17.94
CA ALA A 72 -12.66 13.02 -16.71
C ALA A 72 -13.54 12.10 -15.85
N SER A 73 -14.51 11.43 -16.46
CA SER A 73 -15.39 10.45 -15.81
C SER A 73 -14.62 9.32 -15.15
N GLU A 74 -13.66 8.71 -15.88
CA GLU A 74 -12.84 7.63 -15.34
C GLU A 74 -11.94 8.12 -14.20
N LYS A 75 -11.40 9.34 -14.31
CA LYS A 75 -10.59 9.95 -13.25
C LYS A 75 -11.42 10.15 -11.98
N ASP A 76 -12.66 10.61 -12.10
CA ASP A 76 -13.56 10.81 -10.98
C ASP A 76 -13.98 9.47 -10.36
N ALA A 77 -14.23 8.44 -11.18
CA ALA A 77 -14.45 7.07 -10.72
C ALA A 77 -13.26 6.54 -9.91
N ARG A 78 -12.03 6.69 -10.42
CA ARG A 78 -10.81 6.34 -9.67
C ARG A 78 -10.67 7.12 -8.37
N ALA A 79 -11.06 8.39 -8.34
CA ALA A 79 -11.04 9.20 -7.11
C ALA A 79 -12.07 8.68 -6.08
N ALA A 80 -13.26 8.30 -6.51
CA ALA A 80 -14.28 7.71 -5.66
C ALA A 80 -13.84 6.36 -5.06
N ILE A 81 -13.29 5.47 -5.91
CA ILE A 81 -12.74 4.17 -5.49
C ILE A 81 -11.58 4.37 -4.51
N TYR A 82 -10.65 5.28 -4.82
CA TYR A 82 -9.53 5.60 -3.95
C TYR A 82 -10.01 6.09 -2.58
N GLY A 83 -11.02 6.97 -2.55
CA GLY A 83 -11.64 7.44 -1.32
C GLY A 83 -12.30 6.31 -0.52
N ALA A 84 -12.97 5.37 -1.18
CA ALA A 84 -13.59 4.23 -0.53
C ALA A 84 -12.55 3.30 0.11
N VAL A 85 -11.52 2.91 -0.64
CA VAL A 85 -10.42 2.09 -0.14
C VAL A 85 -9.73 2.77 1.04
N LYS A 86 -9.35 4.04 0.88
CA LYS A 86 -8.63 4.81 1.91
C LYS A 86 -9.40 4.93 3.23
N ARG A 87 -10.73 5.00 3.20
CA ARG A 87 -11.55 5.09 4.42
C ARG A 87 -11.50 3.83 5.28
N VAL A 88 -11.36 2.66 4.66
CA VAL A 88 -11.39 1.37 5.36
C VAL A 88 -10.00 0.76 5.55
N LEU A 89 -9.02 1.18 4.75
CA LEU A 89 -7.69 0.60 4.78
C LEU A 89 -7.00 0.90 6.10
N SER A 90 -6.73 -0.14 6.88
CA SER A 90 -6.08 -0.01 8.19
C SER A 90 -5.13 -1.17 8.46
N ASP A 91 -4.49 -1.13 9.62
CA ASP A 91 -3.69 -2.24 10.08
C ASP A 91 -4.52 -3.47 10.43
N ARG A 92 -5.87 -3.44 10.55
CA ARG A 92 -6.77 -4.57 10.91
C ARG A 92 -7.81 -4.96 9.85
N ASP A 93 -7.84 -4.26 8.73
CA ASP A 93 -8.82 -4.47 7.67
C ASP A 93 -8.16 -5.13 6.46
N ILE A 94 -8.79 -6.16 5.91
CA ILE A 94 -8.47 -6.74 4.61
C ILE A 94 -9.45 -6.13 3.60
N VAL A 95 -8.93 -5.56 2.53
CA VAL A 95 -9.74 -4.91 1.49
C VAL A 95 -9.52 -5.62 0.17
N ILE A 96 -10.57 -6.23 -0.36
CA ILE A 96 -10.61 -6.75 -1.73
C ILE A 96 -11.17 -5.64 -2.62
N LEU A 97 -10.36 -5.16 -3.55
CA LEU A 97 -10.77 -4.21 -4.57
C LEU A 97 -11.07 -4.95 -5.87
N ASP A 98 -12.35 -5.20 -6.11
CA ASP A 98 -12.89 -5.79 -7.34
C ASP A 98 -13.17 -4.71 -8.38
N GLY A 99 -12.24 -4.50 -9.30
CA GLY A 99 -12.39 -3.54 -10.39
C GLY A 99 -11.52 -3.94 -11.57
N LEU A 100 -11.59 -3.18 -12.67
CA LEU A 100 -10.72 -3.42 -13.83
C LEU A 100 -9.24 -3.30 -13.43
N ASN A 101 -8.91 -2.22 -12.69
CA ASN A 101 -7.56 -1.92 -12.20
C ASN A 101 -6.47 -2.07 -13.27
N TYR A 102 -6.83 -1.76 -14.52
CA TYR A 102 -6.08 -2.11 -15.72
C TYR A 102 -4.90 -1.20 -16.04
N ILE A 103 -4.79 -0.06 -15.35
CA ILE A 103 -3.72 0.92 -15.55
C ILE A 103 -2.63 0.71 -14.49
N LYS A 104 -1.38 0.54 -14.91
CA LYS A 104 -0.21 0.39 -14.02
C LYS A 104 -0.04 1.57 -13.08
N GLY A 105 -0.21 2.79 -13.58
CA GLY A 105 -0.13 4.01 -12.77
C GLY A 105 -1.17 4.03 -11.63
N TRP A 106 -2.35 3.46 -11.88
CA TRP A 106 -3.40 3.32 -10.88
C TRP A 106 -3.07 2.23 -9.84
N ARG A 107 -2.60 1.05 -10.28
CA ARG A 107 -2.12 0.01 -9.35
C ARG A 107 -0.96 0.52 -8.48
N TYR A 108 -0.04 1.30 -9.05
CA TYR A 108 1.03 1.97 -8.31
C TYR A 108 0.50 2.94 -7.25
N GLN A 109 -0.54 3.72 -7.56
CA GLN A 109 -1.16 4.62 -6.60
C GLN A 109 -1.76 3.85 -5.40
N LEU A 110 -2.49 2.76 -5.67
CA LEU A 110 -3.06 1.88 -4.64
C LEU A 110 -1.97 1.22 -3.79
N PHE A 111 -0.89 0.76 -4.42
CA PHE A 111 0.29 0.24 -3.72
C PHE A 111 0.89 1.29 -2.79
N CYS A 112 1.07 2.53 -3.26
CA CYS A 112 1.57 3.63 -2.44
C CYS A 112 0.67 3.90 -1.23
N GLU A 113 -0.65 3.84 -1.40
CA GLU A 113 -1.60 4.01 -0.30
C GLU A 113 -1.46 2.90 0.75
N SER A 114 -1.41 1.64 0.31
CA SER A 114 -1.16 0.51 1.20
C SER A 114 0.14 0.67 1.99
N LYS A 115 1.20 1.13 1.31
CA LYS A 115 2.49 1.41 1.93
C LYS A 115 2.42 2.55 2.94
N ALA A 116 1.62 3.59 2.69
CA ALA A 116 1.47 4.73 3.59
C ALA A 116 0.86 4.32 4.93
N VAL A 117 -0.14 3.43 4.90
CA VAL A 117 -0.76 2.87 6.12
C VAL A 117 -0.09 1.58 6.61
N ARG A 118 1.15 1.32 6.15
CA ARG A 118 2.01 0.20 6.58
C ARG A 118 1.36 -1.17 6.42
N THR A 119 0.61 -1.33 5.34
CA THR A 119 -0.06 -2.58 5.03
C THR A 119 0.47 -3.25 3.76
N PRO A 120 0.59 -4.59 3.73
CA PRO A 120 0.88 -5.31 2.49
C PRO A 120 -0.20 -5.08 1.44
N SER A 121 0.20 -5.20 0.18
CA SER A 121 -0.70 -5.29 -0.96
C SER A 121 -0.25 -6.40 -1.90
N CYS A 122 -1.19 -6.96 -2.64
CA CYS A 122 -0.93 -7.95 -3.68
C CYS A 122 -1.88 -7.76 -4.86
N ILE A 123 -1.51 -8.34 -6.00
CA ILE A 123 -2.35 -8.37 -7.19
C ILE A 123 -2.95 -9.77 -7.35
N LEU A 124 -4.25 -9.84 -7.64
CA LEU A 124 -4.92 -11.04 -8.12
C LEU A 124 -5.39 -10.81 -9.55
N GLN A 125 -4.66 -11.37 -10.52
CA GLN A 125 -5.02 -11.32 -11.93
C GLN A 125 -5.97 -12.47 -12.27
N ILE A 126 -7.11 -12.14 -12.88
CA ILE A 126 -8.03 -13.12 -13.43
C ILE A 126 -7.76 -13.26 -14.94
N GLY A 127 -7.15 -14.38 -15.30
CA GLY A 127 -6.85 -14.76 -16.67
C GLY A 127 -8.04 -15.38 -17.37
N CYS A 128 -8.32 -14.88 -18.57
CA CYS A 128 -9.35 -15.39 -19.46
C CYS A 128 -8.97 -15.01 -20.88
N SER A 129 -9.34 -15.83 -21.87
CA SER A 129 -9.17 -15.43 -23.26
C SER A 129 -10.07 -14.23 -23.60
N LYS A 130 -9.66 -13.44 -24.59
CA LYS A 130 -10.45 -12.30 -25.07
C LYS A 130 -11.82 -12.77 -25.56
N GLU A 131 -11.86 -13.90 -26.26
CA GLU A 131 -13.06 -14.48 -26.85
C GLU A 131 -14.06 -14.88 -25.75
N LYS A 132 -13.60 -15.60 -24.72
CA LYS A 132 -14.46 -16.03 -23.60
C LYS A 132 -15.01 -14.87 -22.79
N SER A 133 -14.19 -13.85 -22.55
CA SER A 133 -14.64 -12.64 -21.87
C SER A 133 -15.64 -11.84 -22.73
N TYR A 134 -15.45 -11.80 -24.05
CA TYR A 134 -16.39 -11.18 -24.99
C TYR A 134 -17.72 -11.93 -25.06
N GLU A 135 -17.71 -13.27 -25.12
CA GLU A 135 -18.92 -14.12 -25.08
C GLU A 135 -19.80 -13.79 -23.87
N VAL A 136 -19.19 -13.56 -22.70
CA VAL A 136 -19.94 -13.14 -21.49
C VAL A 136 -20.53 -11.74 -21.64
N ASN A 137 -19.84 -10.81 -22.30
CA ASN A 137 -20.38 -9.49 -22.57
C ASN A 137 -21.61 -9.56 -23.50
N GLU A 138 -21.52 -10.34 -24.59
CA GLU A 138 -22.63 -10.57 -25.52
C GLU A 138 -23.84 -11.23 -24.86
N ALA A 139 -23.59 -12.22 -23.98
CA ALA A 139 -24.66 -12.86 -23.22
C ALA A 139 -25.37 -11.87 -22.27
N ARG A 140 -24.62 -10.96 -21.63
CA ARG A 140 -25.18 -9.89 -20.80
C ARG A 140 -25.96 -8.88 -21.64
N LEU A 141 -25.43 -8.42 -22.78
CA LEU A 141 -26.14 -7.53 -23.71
C LEU A 141 -27.46 -8.14 -24.20
N SER A 142 -27.44 -9.42 -24.55
CA SER A 142 -28.63 -10.16 -24.99
C SER A 142 -29.68 -10.27 -23.88
N SER A 143 -29.22 -10.52 -22.65
CA SER A 143 -30.09 -10.60 -21.46
C SER A 143 -30.70 -9.25 -21.09
N GLU A 144 -29.94 -8.16 -21.21
CA GLU A 144 -30.44 -6.80 -21.03
C GLU A 144 -31.45 -6.41 -22.10
N ALA A 145 -31.22 -6.77 -23.37
CA ALA A 145 -32.15 -6.51 -24.46
C ALA A 145 -33.47 -7.28 -24.30
N ALA A 146 -33.41 -8.52 -23.79
CA ALA A 146 -34.60 -9.31 -23.45
C ALA A 146 -35.31 -8.76 -22.21
N GLY A 147 -34.56 -8.42 -21.16
CA GLY A 147 -35.07 -7.83 -19.92
C GLY A 147 -35.67 -6.44 -20.09
N ALA A 148 -35.16 -5.63 -21.02
CA ALA A 148 -35.72 -4.31 -21.35
C ALA A 148 -37.13 -4.39 -22.00
N GLN A 149 -37.52 -5.55 -22.54
CA GLN A 149 -38.88 -5.79 -23.00
C GLN A 149 -39.86 -6.10 -21.85
N ASP A 150 -39.38 -6.69 -20.76
CA ASP A 150 -40.18 -7.02 -19.56
C ASP A 150 -40.13 -5.95 -18.46
N ALA A 151 -39.03 -5.20 -18.34
CA ALA A 151 -38.79 -4.16 -17.33
C ALA A 151 -39.63 -2.88 -17.54
N ARG A 152 -40.36 -2.75 -18.66
CA ARG A 152 -41.39 -1.69 -18.83
C ARG A 152 -42.61 -1.88 -17.92
N LYS A 153 -42.70 -2.95 -17.11
CA LYS A 153 -43.85 -3.22 -16.25
C LYS A 153 -43.59 -3.22 -14.73
N LEU A 154 -42.38 -3.45 -14.23
CA LEU A 154 -42.10 -3.41 -12.79
C LEU A 154 -40.76 -2.69 -12.57
N GLY A 155 -40.79 -1.61 -11.79
CA GLY A 155 -39.58 -0.95 -11.29
C GLY A 155 -38.96 -1.80 -10.21
N ASP A 156 -38.07 -2.71 -10.59
CA ASP A 156 -37.44 -3.66 -9.68
C ASP A 156 -35.97 -3.28 -9.43
N ASP A 157 -35.68 -3.04 -8.15
CA ASP A 157 -34.36 -2.79 -7.55
C ASP A 157 -33.52 -4.09 -7.55
N THR A 158 -33.15 -4.62 -8.71
CA THR A 158 -32.16 -5.71 -8.78
C THR A 158 -30.75 -5.13 -8.84
N ASP A 159 -30.26 -4.63 -7.69
CA ASP A 159 -28.94 -4.00 -7.51
C ASP A 159 -27.74 -4.95 -7.74
N ASP A 160 -27.97 -6.26 -7.91
CA ASP A 160 -26.93 -7.30 -7.93
C ASP A 160 -26.52 -7.81 -9.32
N VAL A 161 -27.18 -7.40 -10.41
CA VAL A 161 -26.82 -7.88 -11.75
C VAL A 161 -25.79 -6.95 -12.39
N GLU A 162 -24.58 -7.47 -12.57
CA GLU A 162 -23.56 -6.79 -13.34
C GLU A 162 -23.95 -6.64 -14.81
N GLY A 163 -24.36 -5.44 -15.19
CA GLY A 163 -24.63 -5.10 -16.57
C GLY A 163 -23.47 -5.29 -17.56
N ALA A 164 -23.79 -5.14 -18.83
CA ALA A 164 -22.86 -5.24 -19.95
C ALA A 164 -22.03 -3.96 -20.16
N TYR A 165 -21.00 -4.09 -20.98
CA TYR A 165 -20.28 -2.96 -21.57
C TYR A 165 -20.77 -2.76 -23.01
N ASP A 166 -20.84 -1.51 -23.46
CA ASP A 166 -20.95 -1.21 -24.89
C ASP A 166 -19.79 -1.91 -25.66
N PRO A 167 -20.05 -2.58 -26.80
CA PRO A 167 -19.03 -3.33 -27.53
C PRO A 167 -17.79 -2.51 -27.91
N ALA A 168 -17.96 -1.24 -28.30
CA ALA A 168 -16.84 -0.38 -28.66
C ALA A 168 -16.02 -0.01 -27.42
N ASN A 169 -16.69 0.27 -26.29
CA ASN A 169 -16.02 0.51 -25.02
C ASN A 169 -15.26 -0.74 -24.53
N TRP A 170 -15.88 -1.92 -24.62
CA TRP A 170 -15.28 -3.19 -24.21
C TRP A 170 -13.98 -3.48 -24.97
N GLU A 171 -14.00 -3.35 -26.29
CA GLU A 171 -12.82 -3.54 -27.16
C GLU A 171 -11.70 -2.54 -26.82
N ASN A 172 -12.08 -1.27 -26.62
CA ASN A 172 -11.14 -0.23 -26.19
C ASN A 172 -10.50 -0.53 -24.83
N LEU A 173 -11.26 -1.06 -23.88
CA LEU A 173 -10.77 -1.43 -22.56
C LEU A 173 -9.79 -2.61 -22.60
N VAL A 174 -10.08 -3.63 -23.40
CA VAL A 174 -9.15 -4.75 -23.61
C VAL A 174 -7.85 -4.24 -24.24
N PHE A 175 -7.93 -3.40 -25.27
CA PHE A 175 -6.75 -2.84 -25.94
C PHE A 175 -5.85 -2.02 -25.00
N ARG A 176 -6.46 -1.32 -24.03
CA ARG A 176 -5.74 -0.47 -23.06
C ARG A 176 -5.30 -1.21 -21.80
N TYR A 177 -5.59 -2.50 -21.69
CA TYR A 177 -5.26 -3.29 -20.51
C TYR A 177 -3.74 -3.47 -20.39
N GLU A 178 -3.16 -2.98 -19.28
CA GLU A 178 -1.74 -3.14 -18.99
C GLU A 178 -1.53 -4.31 -18.04
N GLU A 179 -1.02 -5.44 -18.57
CA GLU A 179 -0.81 -6.66 -17.78
C GLU A 179 0.06 -6.41 -16.53
N PRO A 180 -0.33 -6.94 -15.36
CA PRO A 180 0.50 -6.88 -14.16
C PRO A 180 1.88 -7.49 -14.38
N ASN A 181 2.92 -6.79 -13.93
CA ASN A 181 4.29 -7.27 -14.08
C ASN A 181 4.91 -7.65 -12.73
N PRO A 182 5.14 -8.94 -12.45
CA PRO A 182 5.65 -9.41 -11.15
C PRO A 182 7.06 -8.92 -10.82
N MET A 183 7.82 -8.44 -11.82
CA MET A 183 9.14 -7.82 -11.60
C MET A 183 9.05 -6.42 -10.99
N THR A 184 7.87 -5.78 -11.08
CA THR A 184 7.66 -4.46 -10.48
C THR A 184 7.17 -4.59 -9.05
N ARG A 185 7.73 -3.77 -8.16
CA ARG A 185 7.42 -3.81 -6.71
C ARG A 185 5.96 -3.57 -6.34
N TRP A 186 5.19 -2.89 -7.19
CA TRP A 186 3.79 -2.54 -6.94
C TRP A 186 2.80 -3.56 -7.49
N ASP A 187 3.22 -4.38 -8.45
CA ASP A 187 2.43 -5.52 -8.95
C ASP A 187 2.86 -6.84 -8.29
N SER A 188 3.73 -6.79 -7.27
CA SER A 188 4.28 -7.97 -6.58
C SER A 188 3.90 -7.97 -5.09
N PRO A 189 3.46 -9.10 -4.52
CA PRO A 189 3.29 -10.42 -5.16
C PRO A 189 2.08 -10.46 -6.11
N LEU A 190 2.26 -11.17 -7.24
CA LEU A 190 1.24 -11.40 -8.26
C LEU A 190 0.73 -12.84 -8.14
N PHE A 191 -0.59 -12.98 -8.01
CA PHE A 191 -1.30 -14.24 -8.08
C PHE A 191 -2.17 -14.26 -9.33
N THR A 192 -2.28 -15.41 -9.98
CA THR A 192 -3.07 -15.56 -11.21
C THR A 192 -4.05 -16.71 -11.06
N LEU A 193 -5.30 -16.48 -11.46
CA LEU A 193 -6.33 -17.51 -11.59
C LEU A 193 -6.89 -17.49 -13.01
N ILE A 194 -6.88 -18.63 -13.68
CA ILE A 194 -7.55 -18.81 -14.96
C ILE A 194 -8.95 -19.42 -14.77
N TRP A 195 -9.78 -19.37 -15.81
CA TRP A 195 -11.13 -19.93 -15.73
C TRP A 195 -11.16 -21.44 -15.59
N GLU A 196 -10.18 -22.11 -16.20
CA GLU A 196 -10.05 -23.57 -16.17
C GLU A 196 -9.53 -24.09 -14.83
N ASP A 197 -9.08 -23.20 -13.94
CA ASP A 197 -8.64 -23.57 -12.60
C ASP A 197 -9.82 -24.13 -11.80
N GLY A 198 -9.69 -25.41 -11.45
CA GLY A 198 -10.59 -26.11 -10.54
C GLY A 198 -10.60 -25.50 -9.14
N GLU A 199 -11.53 -25.98 -8.32
CA GLU A 199 -11.73 -25.49 -6.95
C GLU A 199 -10.48 -25.68 -6.08
N GLU A 200 -9.79 -26.82 -6.20
CA GLU A 200 -8.56 -27.10 -5.45
C GLU A 200 -7.44 -26.11 -5.79
N GLN A 201 -7.19 -25.85 -7.08
CA GLN A 201 -6.17 -24.89 -7.52
C GLN A 201 -6.53 -23.47 -7.06
N THR A 202 -7.82 -23.10 -7.17
CA THR A 202 -8.32 -21.80 -6.69
C THR A 202 -8.03 -21.64 -5.18
N ARG A 203 -8.32 -22.68 -4.39
CA ARG A 203 -8.09 -22.69 -2.94
C ARG A 203 -6.61 -22.59 -2.60
N GLN A 204 -5.74 -23.32 -3.31
CA GLN A 204 -4.29 -23.23 -3.12
C GLN A 204 -3.76 -21.81 -3.35
N VAL A 205 -4.24 -21.14 -4.40
CA VAL A 205 -3.87 -19.74 -4.68
C VAL A 205 -4.38 -18.81 -3.56
N PHE A 206 -5.59 -19.02 -3.06
CA PHE A 206 -6.12 -18.22 -1.94
C PHE A 206 -5.37 -18.43 -0.63
N ASP A 207 -4.95 -19.66 -0.35
CA ASP A 207 -4.10 -19.96 0.81
C ASP A 207 -2.71 -19.33 0.67
N ALA A 208 -2.07 -19.43 -0.50
CA ALA A 208 -0.80 -18.76 -0.76
C ALA A 208 -0.91 -17.23 -0.66
N LEU A 209 -2.04 -16.67 -1.14
CA LEU A 209 -2.37 -15.26 -1.00
C LEU A 209 -2.49 -14.88 0.47
N TRP A 210 -3.23 -15.64 1.28
CA TRP A 210 -3.36 -15.42 2.73
C TRP A 210 -2.00 -15.39 3.43
N GLU A 211 -1.14 -16.38 3.16
CA GLU A 211 0.18 -16.44 3.78
C GLU A 211 1.04 -15.21 3.44
N ALA A 212 0.99 -14.74 2.20
CA ALA A 212 1.74 -13.55 1.78
C ALA A 212 1.30 -12.27 2.50
N ILE A 213 0.02 -12.15 2.85
CA ILE A 213 -0.58 -10.88 3.27
C ILE A 213 -0.99 -10.83 4.75
N ALA A 214 -1.32 -11.97 5.35
CA ALA A 214 -1.83 -12.13 6.70
C ALA A 214 -1.10 -13.21 7.52
N GLY A 215 -0.31 -14.07 6.86
CA GLY A 215 0.50 -15.11 7.50
C GLY A 215 1.60 -14.57 8.42
N GLU A 216 2.18 -15.46 9.22
CA GLU A 216 3.25 -15.13 10.18
C GLU A 216 4.55 -14.71 9.49
N THR A 217 4.78 -15.23 8.28
CA THR A 217 5.96 -14.96 7.45
C THR A 217 5.83 -13.70 6.58
N ARG A 218 4.73 -12.94 6.73
CA ARG A 218 4.46 -11.77 5.90
C ARG A 218 5.59 -10.73 5.99
N LYS A 219 5.91 -10.14 4.84
CA LYS A 219 6.91 -9.06 4.78
C LYS A 219 6.37 -7.81 5.47
N ILE A 220 7.09 -7.34 6.50
CA ILE A 220 6.73 -6.10 7.20
C ILE A 220 6.92 -4.91 6.24
N VAL A 221 5.81 -4.23 5.94
CA VAL A 221 5.82 -3.06 5.05
C VAL A 221 6.30 -1.83 5.81
N LYS A 222 7.50 -1.37 5.48
CA LYS A 222 8.06 -0.10 5.98
C LYS A 222 7.59 1.05 5.08
N PRO A 223 6.97 2.11 5.63
CA PRO A 223 6.53 3.25 4.85
C PRO A 223 7.74 3.99 4.26
N ASN A 224 7.55 4.70 3.14
CA ASN A 224 8.59 5.56 2.59
C ASN A 224 8.81 6.74 3.56
N GLN A 225 10.03 6.90 4.07
CA GLN A 225 10.37 7.96 5.03
C GLN A 225 10.10 9.38 4.52
N ALA A 226 10.08 9.57 3.19
CA ALA A 226 9.75 10.82 2.53
C ALA A 226 8.24 11.15 2.46
N THR A 227 7.36 10.14 2.60
CA THR A 227 5.90 10.29 2.47
C THR A 227 5.16 10.04 3.78
N VAL A 228 5.85 9.67 4.85
CA VAL A 228 5.28 9.69 6.19
C VAL A 228 4.87 11.14 6.43
N GLN A 229 3.57 11.41 6.56
CA GLN A 229 3.11 12.69 7.05
C GLN A 229 3.62 12.82 8.47
N ARG A 230 4.25 13.95 8.72
CA ARG A 230 4.85 14.24 9.98
C ARG A 230 4.06 15.49 10.49
N SER A 231 3.48 15.44 11.70
CA SER A 231 2.58 16.35 12.46
C SER A 231 3.10 17.70 13.00
N ARG A 232 2.27 18.74 13.01
CA ARG A 232 2.72 20.14 13.11
C ARG A 232 3.13 20.67 14.51
N ASP A 233 3.52 19.79 15.43
CA ASP A 233 3.73 20.12 16.86
C ASP A 233 5.20 19.95 17.32
N ALA A 234 6.16 20.52 16.60
CA ALA A 234 7.47 20.77 17.20
C ALA A 234 7.41 22.08 17.99
N ASP A 235 7.63 22.00 19.30
CA ASP A 235 8.01 23.15 20.12
C ASP A 235 9.07 23.99 19.40
N GLY A 236 8.96 25.31 19.48
CA GLY A 236 9.81 26.26 18.71
C GLY A 236 11.32 26.03 18.85
N ASP A 237 11.75 25.34 19.90
CA ASP A 237 13.16 25.01 20.20
C ASP A 237 13.65 23.67 19.61
N TYR A 238 12.80 22.87 18.96
CA TYR A 238 13.19 21.54 18.47
C TYR A 238 14.42 21.56 17.54
N LEU A 239 14.45 22.51 16.59
CA LEU A 239 15.59 22.62 15.66
C LEU A 239 16.88 23.00 16.37
N TYR A 240 16.78 23.82 17.41
CA TYR A 240 17.92 24.20 18.24
C TYR A 240 18.43 23.00 19.06
N ILE A 241 17.52 22.25 19.70
CA ILE A 241 17.86 21.04 20.46
C ILE A 241 18.46 19.98 19.53
N LEU A 242 17.87 19.75 18.36
CA LEU A 242 18.38 18.82 17.35
C LEU A 242 19.80 19.18 16.89
N ASP A 243 20.06 20.45 16.58
CA ASP A 243 21.39 20.92 16.18
C ASP A 243 22.41 20.74 17.31
N ARG A 244 22.03 21.12 18.55
CA ARG A 244 22.87 21.04 19.75
C ARG A 244 23.26 19.60 20.09
N GLU A 245 22.29 18.69 20.20
CA GLU A 245 22.54 17.31 20.61
C GLU A 245 23.34 16.54 19.54
N THR A 246 23.04 16.74 18.25
CA THR A 246 23.81 16.08 17.18
C THR A 246 25.25 16.59 17.11
N GLN A 247 25.48 17.88 17.39
CA GLN A 247 26.83 18.44 17.44
C GLN A 247 27.63 17.93 18.65
N ASP A 248 26.99 17.78 19.82
CA ASP A 248 27.63 17.21 21.01
C ASP A 248 28.10 15.77 20.75
N ILE A 249 27.30 14.96 20.07
CA ILE A 249 27.68 13.59 19.68
C ILE A 249 28.89 13.59 18.74
N VAL A 250 28.90 14.44 17.70
CA VAL A 250 30.05 14.55 16.78
C VAL A 250 31.32 14.95 17.53
N LYS A 251 31.21 15.89 18.49
CA LYS A 251 32.34 16.31 19.32
C LYS A 251 32.89 15.16 20.15
N ARG A 252 32.02 14.41 20.85
CA ARG A 252 32.42 13.26 21.69
C ARG A 252 33.07 12.14 20.89
N ILE A 253 32.56 11.84 19.69
CA ILE A 253 33.19 10.86 18.79
C ILE A 253 34.63 11.29 18.46
N LEU A 254 34.84 12.57 18.13
CA LEU A 254 36.17 13.07 17.78
C LEU A 254 37.13 13.15 18.96
N GLU A 255 36.62 13.33 20.18
CA GLU A 255 37.41 13.31 21.41
C GLU A 255 37.84 11.88 21.77
N GLN A 256 36.90 10.92 21.81
CA GLN A 256 37.21 9.52 22.17
C GLN A 256 38.06 8.81 21.09
N GLN A 257 37.95 9.21 19.82
CA GLN A 257 38.83 8.71 18.74
C GLN A 257 40.30 9.13 18.87
N ARG A 258 40.62 10.10 19.73
CA ARG A 258 42.02 10.50 20.00
C ARG A 258 42.68 9.57 21.02
N ASP A 259 41.89 8.98 21.91
CA ASP A 259 42.39 8.23 23.07
C ASP A 259 42.31 6.70 22.85
N GLU A 260 41.38 6.20 22.03
CA GLU A 260 41.24 4.77 21.70
C GLU A 260 41.45 4.48 20.20
N ASP A 261 42.43 3.63 19.88
CA ASP A 261 42.60 3.07 18.53
C ASP A 261 41.64 1.89 18.33
N GLY A 262 40.41 2.21 17.90
CA GLY A 262 39.43 1.23 17.42
C GLY A 262 38.60 0.60 18.54
N GLY A 263 37.35 1.05 18.64
CA GLY A 263 36.36 0.58 19.62
C GLY A 263 35.13 1.46 19.57
N GLY A 264 33.97 0.93 19.96
CA GLY A 264 32.71 1.68 19.96
C GLY A 264 32.77 2.88 20.91
N VAL A 265 32.29 4.05 20.46
CA VAL A 265 32.26 5.30 21.24
C VAL A 265 31.04 5.31 22.15
N ARG A 266 31.23 5.58 23.44
CA ARG A 266 30.13 5.67 24.41
C ARG A 266 29.59 7.09 24.48
N ILE A 267 28.29 7.21 24.24
CA ILE A 267 27.53 8.46 24.19
C ILE A 267 26.42 8.40 25.24
N PRO A 268 26.49 9.23 26.29
CA PRO A 268 25.42 9.32 27.28
C PRO A 268 24.06 9.63 26.66
N ARG A 269 23.04 8.93 27.14
CA ARG A 269 21.66 9.04 26.64
C ARG A 269 21.00 10.37 27.00
N GLY A 270 21.50 11.12 27.98
CA GLY A 270 20.98 12.43 28.38
C GLY A 270 21.94 13.22 29.25
N SER A 271 21.52 14.40 29.71
CA SER A 271 22.26 15.23 30.67
C SER A 271 22.08 14.79 32.14
N GLY A 272 21.18 13.84 32.41
CA GLY A 272 20.99 13.19 33.71
C GLY A 272 21.59 11.79 33.75
N GLN A 273 21.92 11.31 34.96
CA GLN A 273 22.60 10.03 35.24
C GLN A 273 21.73 8.76 35.05
N ASP A 274 20.50 8.87 34.56
CA ASP A 274 19.60 7.73 34.40
C ASP A 274 19.48 7.30 32.93
N GLY A 275 20.23 6.25 32.57
CA GLY A 275 20.11 5.55 31.29
C GLY A 275 21.43 4.92 30.84
N GLU A 276 21.34 3.75 30.20
CA GLU A 276 22.51 3.10 29.57
C GLU A 276 23.12 3.98 28.48
N ASP A 277 24.45 4.02 28.42
CA ASP A 277 25.19 4.73 27.38
C ASP A 277 24.87 4.14 26.00
N LEU A 278 24.69 5.02 25.02
CA LEU A 278 24.53 4.64 23.62
C LEU A 278 25.91 4.34 23.03
N VAL A 279 26.02 3.29 22.21
CA VAL A 279 27.28 2.90 21.60
C VAL A 279 27.24 3.22 20.10
N VAL A 280 28.19 4.03 19.65
CA VAL A 280 28.45 4.26 18.22
C VAL A 280 29.54 3.31 17.77
N GLU A 281 29.20 2.36 16.92
CA GLU A 281 30.15 1.39 16.38
C GLU A 281 30.92 2.03 15.23
N LEU A 282 32.22 2.22 15.43
CA LEU A 282 33.09 2.79 14.41
C LEU A 282 33.59 1.69 13.47
N PRO A 283 33.72 1.95 12.15
CA PRO A 283 34.28 1.00 11.21
C PRO A 283 35.69 0.55 11.62
N ALA A 284 35.90 -0.78 11.68
CA ALA A 284 37.14 -1.40 12.18
C ALA A 284 38.42 -1.01 11.40
N SER A 285 38.28 -0.44 10.20
CA SER A 285 39.38 -0.15 9.28
C SER A 285 39.67 1.33 9.07
N ARG A 286 38.90 2.27 9.66
CA ARG A 286 39.08 3.71 9.37
C ARG A 286 38.59 4.64 10.48
N LYS A 287 39.47 5.56 10.92
CA LYS A 287 39.07 6.71 11.75
C LYS A 287 38.07 7.58 10.97
N THR A 288 36.90 7.86 11.53
CA THR A 288 35.89 8.68 10.85
C THR A 288 36.33 10.14 10.83
N SER A 289 36.49 10.73 9.65
CA SER A 289 36.92 12.12 9.54
C SER A 289 35.81 13.11 9.96
N LEU A 290 36.19 14.27 10.51
CA LEU A 290 35.25 15.37 10.80
C LEU A 290 34.38 15.74 9.59
N PRO A 291 34.90 15.85 8.35
CA PRO A 291 34.06 16.09 7.17
C PRO A 291 33.00 15.01 6.92
N GLN A 292 33.33 13.74 7.15
CA GLN A 292 32.39 12.61 7.01
C GLN A 292 31.28 12.69 8.06
N LEU A 293 31.63 12.93 9.33
CA LEU A 293 30.66 13.10 10.42
C LEU A 293 29.76 14.32 10.18
N GLN A 294 30.31 15.44 9.70
CA GLN A 294 29.53 16.63 9.36
C GLN A 294 28.64 16.42 8.12
N ARG A 295 29.01 15.53 7.19
CA ARG A 295 28.14 15.14 6.07
C ARG A 295 26.96 14.30 6.56
N LEU A 296 27.22 13.29 7.39
CA LEU A 296 26.19 12.44 8.00
C LEU A 296 25.25 13.26 8.89
N ARG A 297 25.79 14.17 9.71
CA ARG A 297 25.01 15.13 10.50
C ARG A 297 24.12 15.99 9.62
N ARG A 298 24.64 16.60 8.55
CA ARG A 298 23.83 17.41 7.62
C ARG A 298 22.72 16.60 6.95
N ALA A 299 22.99 15.35 6.55
CA ALA A 299 21.98 14.44 6.01
C ALA A 299 20.90 14.13 7.06
N PHE A 300 21.30 13.78 8.28
CA PHE A 300 20.39 13.51 9.40
C PHE A 300 19.56 14.74 9.78
N MET A 301 20.17 15.92 9.86
CA MET A 301 19.45 17.17 10.08
C MET A 301 18.49 17.45 8.93
N GLY A 302 18.90 17.28 7.67
CA GLY A 302 18.00 17.43 6.52
C GLY A 302 16.79 16.49 6.59
N LEU A 303 17.01 15.25 7.06
CA LEU A 303 15.96 14.27 7.31
C LEU A 303 15.06 14.64 8.48
N ASN A 304 15.49 15.47 9.44
CA ASN A 304 14.74 15.78 10.67
C ASN A 304 14.35 17.27 10.80
N ARG A 305 14.77 18.14 9.87
CA ARG A 305 14.55 19.59 9.86
C ARG A 305 13.11 19.99 9.56
N GLY A 306 12.37 19.13 8.86
CA GLY A 306 10.93 19.30 8.70
C GLY A 306 10.20 18.83 9.95
N GLY A 307 10.41 19.50 11.10
CA GLY A 307 9.79 19.22 12.41
C GLY A 307 8.27 19.41 12.45
N ILE A 308 7.59 19.08 11.38
CA ILE A 308 6.18 18.73 11.36
C ILE A 308 6.35 17.20 11.38
N GLY A 309 5.99 16.44 12.44
CA GLY A 309 6.51 15.17 12.99
C GLY A 309 5.69 13.91 13.41
N LEU A 310 6.39 13.08 14.15
CA LEU A 310 6.28 12.89 15.60
C LEU A 310 4.91 12.76 16.31
N GLU A 311 3.77 12.53 15.65
CA GLU A 311 2.52 12.19 16.39
C GLU A 311 2.59 10.82 17.09
N GLY A 312 3.32 9.85 16.54
CA GLY A 312 3.53 8.53 17.17
C GLY A 312 4.80 8.41 18.02
N VAL A 313 5.60 9.48 18.05
CA VAL A 313 6.92 9.53 18.69
C VAL A 313 6.86 10.79 19.54
N GLY A 314 6.09 10.72 20.63
CA GLY A 314 5.88 11.84 21.55
C GLY A 314 7.17 12.62 21.79
N ASN A 315 7.02 13.94 21.93
CA ASN A 315 8.06 14.97 22.02
C ASN A 315 9.48 14.40 21.96
N MET A 316 10.19 14.54 20.83
CA MET A 316 11.58 14.11 20.69
C MET A 316 12.46 14.94 21.62
N GLY A 317 12.46 14.56 22.90
CA GLY A 317 13.32 15.12 23.90
C GLY A 317 14.78 14.84 23.55
N PRO A 318 15.73 15.55 24.19
CA PRO A 318 17.15 15.43 23.93
C PRO A 318 17.65 13.98 23.85
N SER A 319 17.16 13.10 24.74
CA SER A 319 17.55 11.69 24.76
C SER A 319 17.16 10.89 23.52
N ARG A 320 15.95 11.13 23.00
CA ARG A 320 15.45 10.42 21.83
C ARG A 320 16.12 10.89 20.54
N ILE A 321 16.50 12.17 20.49
CA ILE A 321 17.33 12.72 19.42
C ILE A 321 18.70 12.03 19.40
N ARG A 322 19.33 11.86 20.57
CA ARG A 322 20.60 11.16 20.70
C ARG A 322 20.52 9.71 20.23
N GLU A 323 19.51 8.96 20.70
CA GLU A 323 19.23 7.59 20.26
C GLU A 323 19.07 7.50 18.74
N SER A 324 18.22 8.36 18.17
CA SER A 324 17.94 8.33 16.73
C SER A 324 19.17 8.68 15.90
N PHE A 325 20.01 9.60 16.36
CA PHE A 325 21.23 9.97 15.65
C PHE A 325 22.31 8.89 15.75
N VAL A 326 22.49 8.27 16.92
CA VAL A 326 23.41 7.14 17.10
C VAL A 326 23.01 5.96 16.22
N GLY A 327 21.73 5.58 16.21
CA GLY A 327 21.23 4.52 15.32
C GLY A 327 21.45 4.84 13.84
N TYR A 328 21.21 6.10 13.43
CA TYR A 328 21.50 6.53 12.06
C TYR A 328 22.98 6.44 11.69
N LEU A 329 23.88 6.76 12.63
CA LEU A 329 25.32 6.65 12.42
C LEU A 329 25.73 5.18 12.25
N ASN A 330 25.27 4.28 13.12
CA ASN A 330 25.56 2.85 13.02
C ASN A 330 25.05 2.25 11.70
N ASP A 331 23.80 2.54 11.32
CA ASP A 331 23.23 2.12 10.03
C ASP A 331 24.00 2.67 8.82
N SER A 332 24.60 3.84 8.96
CA SER A 332 25.38 4.48 7.90
C SER A 332 26.79 3.87 7.81
N PHE A 333 27.39 3.53 8.95
CA PHE A 333 28.71 2.91 9.02
C PHE A 333 28.69 1.44 8.59
N GLU A 334 27.62 0.70 8.88
CA GLU A 334 27.44 -0.69 8.40
C GLU A 334 27.33 -0.76 6.87
N LYS A 335 26.78 0.26 6.21
CA LYS A 335 26.66 0.31 4.75
C LYS A 335 27.93 0.75 4.01
N ASP A 336 28.79 1.51 4.70
CA ASP A 336 30.03 2.05 4.16
C ASP A 336 31.25 1.12 4.44
N GLY A 337 31.08 0.10 5.29
CA GLY A 337 32.09 -0.92 5.63
C GLY A 337 32.00 -2.16 4.76
#